data_AF-A0A6N6VVT9-F1
#
_entry.id   AF-A0A6N6VVT9-F1
#
_cell.length_a   1.000
_cell.length_b   1.000
_cell.length_c   1.000
_cell.angle_alpha   90.00
_cell.angle_beta   90.00
_cell.angle_gamma   90.00
#
_symmetry.space_group_name_H-M   'P 1'
#
loop_
_entity.id
_entity.type
_entity.pdbx_description
1 polymer ?
#
loop_
_entity_poly.entity_id
_entity_poly.type
_entity_poly.pdbx_seq_one_letter_code
_entity_poly.pdbx_strand_id
1 'polypeptide(L)'
;MPKNNNKPIKTKTNSKKNTNVTVKIFIPKFEDLWNNHPNINGIKKACDEKNSKGLYLYDNQCAINMHYCFKKSEVNMASFKGMKCKHGFARGAEEMANWLRYLKPFGNIITCQDFKTQETIDKENEKIKNENEKIKIKNENEKNKKKMKPLLAEIKEKSKNFKDEIDGKTGIIFIKDFWMRSNESDQNRSGDHIDLWNKDKLTASSMIMHEFLGFIPFTGVTRYSKNKEVWFWEMN
;
A
#
# COMPACT_ATOMS: atom_id res chain seq x y z
N MET A 1 -0.61 -24.04 -17.63
CA MET A 1 -1.37 -24.24 -16.38
C MET A 1 -0.65 -23.49 -15.26
N PRO A 2 -1.21 -22.41 -14.69
CA PRO A 2 -0.54 -21.70 -13.60
C PRO A 2 -0.57 -22.54 -12.32
N LYS A 3 0.60 -22.78 -11.72
CA LYS A 3 0.76 -23.43 -10.42
C LYS A 3 0.42 -22.41 -9.33
N ASN A 4 -0.49 -22.79 -8.43
CA ASN A 4 -1.20 -21.88 -7.52
C ASN A 4 -0.59 -21.96 -6.11
N ASN A 5 -0.14 -20.82 -5.57
CA ASN A 5 0.39 -20.72 -4.20
C ASN A 5 -0.76 -20.56 -3.20
N ASN A 6 -1.46 -21.66 -2.93
CA ASN A 6 -2.59 -21.70 -2.02
C ASN A 6 -2.13 -21.67 -0.55
N LYS A 7 -2.45 -20.60 0.18
CA LYS A 7 -2.32 -20.57 1.65
C LYS A 7 -3.71 -20.67 2.31
N PRO A 8 -4.01 -21.71 3.09
CA PRO A 8 -5.29 -21.83 3.77
C PRO A 8 -5.40 -20.83 4.94
N ILE A 9 -6.51 -20.09 5.00
CA ILE A 9 -6.85 -19.19 6.11
C ILE A 9 -8.12 -19.73 6.79
N LYS A 10 -8.08 -19.86 8.12
CA LYS A 10 -9.20 -20.35 8.93
C LYS A 10 -10.06 -19.16 9.37
N THR A 11 -11.35 -19.18 9.10
CA THR A 11 -12.34 -18.30 9.73
C THR A 11 -13.38 -19.15 10.47
N LYS A 12 -13.86 -18.66 11.62
CA LYS A 12 -14.94 -19.26 12.40
C LYS A 12 -16.24 -18.50 12.13
N THR A 13 -17.32 -19.20 11.82
CA THR A 13 -18.69 -18.68 11.97
C THR A 13 -19.58 -19.76 12.58
N ASN A 14 -20.32 -19.39 13.62
CA ASN A 14 -21.34 -20.22 14.28
C ASN A 14 -22.72 -19.90 13.72
N SER A 15 -23.41 -20.90 13.17
CA SER A 15 -24.82 -21.22 13.46
C SER A 15 -25.25 -22.44 12.64
N LYS A 16 -25.55 -23.53 13.34
CA LYS A 16 -26.27 -24.74 12.89
C LYS A 16 -25.67 -25.50 11.68
N LYS A 17 -24.61 -26.26 11.99
CA LYS A 17 -24.10 -27.52 11.39
C LYS A 17 -22.58 -27.43 11.38
N ASN A 18 -21.93 -28.23 12.22
CA ASN A 18 -20.47 -28.38 12.30
C ASN A 18 -19.91 -28.91 10.98
N THR A 19 -19.73 -28.02 10.01
CA THR A 19 -18.95 -28.29 8.81
C THR A 19 -17.87 -27.23 8.78
N ASN A 20 -16.62 -27.66 9.01
CA ASN A 20 -15.45 -26.80 8.80
C ASN A 20 -15.29 -26.62 7.27
N VAL A 21 -16.08 -25.72 6.68
CA VAL A 21 -15.97 -25.41 5.26
C VAL A 21 -14.68 -24.61 5.07
N THR A 22 -13.66 -25.26 4.53
CA THR A 22 -12.43 -24.58 4.13
C THR A 22 -12.75 -23.80 2.86
N VAL A 23 -13.11 -22.52 3.00
CA VAL A 23 -13.30 -21.64 1.84
C VAL A 23 -11.92 -21.39 1.24
N LYS A 24 -11.64 -22.01 0.08
CA LYS A 24 -10.49 -21.64 -0.73
C LYS A 24 -10.73 -20.22 -1.23
N ILE A 25 -10.04 -19.25 -0.64
CA ILE A 25 -10.01 -17.88 -1.16
C ILE A 25 -9.10 -17.94 -2.38
N PHE A 26 -9.67 -17.72 -3.56
CA PHE A 26 -8.87 -17.48 -4.76
C PHE A 26 -8.18 -16.13 -4.62
N ILE A 27 -6.86 -16.14 -4.72
CA ILE A 27 -6.02 -14.95 -4.68
C ILE A 27 -5.48 -14.75 -6.10
N PRO A 28 -5.91 -13.70 -6.82
CA PRO A 28 -5.43 -13.44 -8.17
C PRO A 28 -3.95 -13.05 -8.15
N LYS A 29 -3.29 -13.17 -9.31
CA LYS A 29 -1.95 -12.62 -9.48
C LYS A 29 -2.02 -11.10 -9.51
N PHE A 30 -0.91 -10.45 -9.18
CA PHE A 30 -0.80 -9.00 -9.30
C PHE A 30 -1.15 -8.51 -10.72
N GLU A 31 -0.65 -9.21 -11.74
CA GLU A 31 -0.88 -8.88 -13.15
C GLU A 31 -2.37 -8.89 -13.53
N ASP A 32 -3.15 -9.83 -12.96
CA ASP A 32 -4.58 -9.91 -13.22
C ASP A 32 -5.30 -8.69 -12.63
N LEU A 33 -4.91 -8.28 -11.43
CA LEU A 33 -5.43 -7.05 -10.80
C LEU A 33 -5.03 -5.82 -11.63
N TRP A 34 -3.75 -5.71 -12.00
CA TRP A 34 -3.23 -4.58 -12.75
C TRP A 34 -3.97 -4.39 -14.07
N ASN A 35 -4.10 -5.44 -14.87
CA ASN A 35 -4.77 -5.39 -16.17
C ASN A 35 -6.28 -5.16 -16.07
N ASN A 36 -6.92 -5.59 -14.97
CA ASN A 36 -8.34 -5.34 -14.72
C ASN A 36 -8.63 -3.99 -14.08
N HIS A 37 -7.62 -3.20 -13.74
CA HIS A 37 -7.83 -1.90 -13.13
C HIS A 37 -8.43 -0.91 -14.15
N PRO A 38 -9.50 -0.15 -13.81
CA PRO A 38 -10.18 0.76 -14.73
C PRO A 38 -9.28 1.74 -15.48
N ASN A 39 -8.27 2.27 -14.80
CA ASN A 39 -7.30 3.20 -15.39
C ASN A 39 -6.33 2.55 -16.39
N ILE A 40 -6.20 1.22 -16.36
CA ILE A 40 -5.32 0.45 -17.24
C ILE A 40 -6.11 -0.07 -18.45
N ASN A 41 -7.32 -0.58 -18.23
CA ASN A 41 -8.16 -1.15 -19.30
C ASN A 41 -9.06 -0.13 -20.02
N GLY A 42 -8.88 1.17 -19.79
CA GLY A 42 -9.57 2.23 -20.52
C GLY A 42 -11.02 2.50 -20.08
N ILE A 43 -11.44 2.00 -18.92
CA ILE A 43 -12.76 2.29 -18.35
C ILE A 43 -12.74 3.68 -17.73
N LYS A 44 -13.52 4.61 -18.33
CA LYS A 44 -13.54 6.03 -17.91
C LYS A 44 -13.88 6.23 -16.43
N LYS A 45 -14.93 5.57 -15.92
CA LYS A 45 -15.33 5.58 -14.51
C LYS A 45 -16.07 4.29 -14.17
N ALA A 46 -15.65 3.59 -13.12
CA ALA A 46 -16.35 2.40 -12.65
C ALA A 46 -17.68 2.75 -11.97
N CYS A 47 -17.83 3.97 -11.45
CA CYS A 47 -19.12 4.50 -10.99
C CYS A 47 -19.40 5.86 -11.65
N ASP A 48 -20.54 5.99 -12.31
CA ASP A 48 -20.96 7.21 -13.00
C ASP A 48 -22.02 8.02 -12.25
N GLU A 49 -22.23 7.70 -10.97
CA GLU A 49 -23.35 8.24 -10.19
C GLU A 49 -23.23 9.76 -9.99
N LYS A 50 -24.35 10.46 -10.21
CA LYS A 50 -24.46 11.91 -10.12
C LYS A 50 -25.59 12.32 -9.19
N ASN A 51 -25.44 13.46 -8.53
CA ASN A 51 -26.52 14.10 -7.78
C ASN A 51 -27.55 14.76 -8.70
N SER A 52 -28.61 15.30 -8.13
CA SER A 52 -29.68 16.01 -8.85
C SER A 52 -29.19 17.22 -9.66
N LYS A 53 -28.01 17.75 -9.36
CA LYS A 53 -27.36 18.85 -10.08
C LYS A 53 -26.42 18.37 -11.20
N GLY A 54 -26.37 17.07 -11.47
CA GLY A 54 -25.51 16.48 -12.50
C GLY A 54 -24.03 16.35 -12.11
N LEU A 55 -23.66 16.66 -10.86
CA LEU A 55 -22.30 16.53 -10.34
C LEU A 55 -22.06 15.09 -9.85
N TYR A 56 -20.87 14.55 -10.05
CA TYR A 56 -20.54 13.21 -9.57
C TYR A 56 -20.65 13.12 -8.04
N LEU A 57 -21.25 12.04 -7.54
CA LEU A 57 -21.32 11.78 -6.09
C LEU A 57 -19.97 11.36 -5.51
N TYR A 58 -19.12 10.75 -6.34
CA TYR A 58 -17.84 10.18 -5.95
C TYR A 58 -16.76 10.63 -6.93
N ASP A 59 -16.15 11.78 -6.65
CA ASP A 59 -14.99 12.26 -7.39
C ASP A 59 -13.77 11.34 -7.16
N ASN A 60 -13.57 10.92 -5.91
CA ASN A 60 -12.53 9.97 -5.53
C ASN A 60 -13.04 8.53 -5.73
N GLN A 61 -12.57 7.87 -6.80
CA GLN A 61 -12.99 6.51 -7.15
C GLN A 61 -11.98 5.42 -6.77
N CYS A 62 -10.98 5.71 -5.95
CA CYS A 62 -9.93 4.73 -5.59
C CYS A 62 -10.51 3.40 -5.08
N ALA A 63 -11.36 3.43 -4.05
CA ALA A 63 -12.02 2.22 -3.53
C ALA A 63 -12.98 1.57 -4.55
N ILE A 64 -13.63 2.37 -5.39
CA ILE A 64 -14.56 1.88 -6.42
C ILE A 64 -13.79 1.11 -7.49
N ASN A 65 -12.68 1.68 -7.97
CA ASN A 65 -11.80 1.08 -8.95
C ASN A 65 -11.14 -0.18 -8.41
N MET A 66 -10.69 -0.16 -7.15
CA MET A 66 -10.16 -1.35 -6.48
C MET A 66 -11.21 -2.46 -6.34
N HIS A 67 -12.45 -2.12 -5.97
CA HIS A 67 -13.53 -3.11 -5.91
C HIS A 67 -13.82 -3.69 -7.30
N TYR A 68 -13.90 -2.84 -8.32
CA TYR A 68 -14.11 -3.26 -9.70
C TYR A 68 -13.04 -4.25 -10.14
N CYS A 69 -11.77 -3.89 -9.93
CA CYS A 69 -10.60 -4.71 -10.23
C CYS A 69 -10.65 -6.07 -9.51
N PHE A 70 -10.96 -6.09 -8.21
CA PHE A 70 -11.14 -7.32 -7.43
C PHE A 70 -12.24 -8.21 -8.00
N LYS A 71 -13.40 -7.63 -8.32
CA LYS A 71 -14.52 -8.37 -8.89
C LYS A 71 -14.18 -8.96 -10.26
N LYS A 72 -13.46 -8.21 -11.11
CA LYS A 72 -13.01 -8.68 -12.43
C LYS A 72 -11.90 -9.73 -12.36
N SER A 73 -11.14 -9.74 -11.27
CA SER A 73 -10.10 -10.72 -10.99
C SER A 73 -10.59 -11.86 -10.07
N GLU A 74 -11.91 -12.09 -10.04
CA GLU A 74 -12.55 -13.21 -9.34
C GLU A 74 -12.29 -13.28 -7.82
N VAL A 75 -11.95 -12.16 -7.18
CA VAL A 75 -11.81 -12.09 -5.73
C VAL A 75 -13.18 -12.21 -5.07
N ASN A 76 -13.32 -13.14 -4.13
CA ASN A 76 -14.55 -13.29 -3.36
C ASN A 76 -14.72 -12.14 -2.35
N MET A 77 -15.59 -11.19 -2.68
CA MET A 77 -15.92 -10.04 -1.84
C MET A 77 -17.19 -10.21 -1.00
N ALA A 78 -17.74 -11.43 -0.85
CA ALA A 78 -19.03 -11.65 -0.17
C ALA A 78 -19.04 -11.22 1.31
N SER A 79 -17.88 -11.28 1.97
CA SER A 79 -17.70 -10.84 3.35
C SER A 79 -17.51 -9.33 3.50
N PHE A 80 -17.34 -8.57 2.41
CA PHE A 80 -17.16 -7.13 2.47
C PHE A 80 -18.48 -6.42 2.81
N LYS A 81 -18.53 -5.81 4.00
CA LYS A 81 -19.72 -5.12 4.53
C LYS A 81 -19.68 -3.60 4.47
N GLY A 82 -18.61 -3.01 3.93
CA GLY A 82 -18.49 -1.55 3.81
C GLY A 82 -19.49 -0.95 2.82
N MET A 83 -19.58 0.38 2.86
CA MET A 83 -20.54 1.15 2.05
C MET A 83 -20.26 1.00 0.56
N LYS A 84 -21.33 0.94 -0.25
CA LYS A 84 -21.26 0.70 -1.69
C LYS A 84 -22.01 1.78 -2.47
N CYS A 85 -21.60 2.06 -3.71
CA CYS A 85 -22.37 2.85 -4.67
C CYS A 85 -23.52 2.03 -5.27
N LYS A 86 -24.37 2.66 -6.11
CA LYS A 86 -25.49 1.98 -6.79
C LYS A 86 -25.09 0.74 -7.61
N HIS A 87 -23.85 0.67 -8.08
CA HIS A 87 -23.31 -0.47 -8.85
C HIS A 87 -22.82 -1.63 -7.97
N GLY A 88 -22.90 -1.49 -6.65
CA GLY A 88 -22.42 -2.48 -5.68
C GLY A 88 -20.92 -2.43 -5.39
N PHE A 89 -20.21 -1.40 -5.88
CA PHE A 89 -18.77 -1.24 -5.63
C PHE A 89 -18.50 -0.46 -4.34
N ALA A 90 -17.49 -0.87 -3.58
CA ALA A 90 -17.08 -0.22 -2.35
C ALA A 90 -16.67 1.24 -2.59
N ARG A 91 -17.03 2.14 -1.68
CA ARG A 91 -16.69 3.57 -1.80
C ARG A 91 -15.68 4.08 -0.77
N GLY A 92 -15.47 3.35 0.32
CA GLY A 92 -14.51 3.72 1.38
C GLY A 92 -13.17 3.02 1.21
N ALA A 93 -12.08 3.79 1.11
CA ALA A 93 -10.73 3.25 1.01
C ALA A 93 -10.26 2.64 2.34
N GLU A 94 -10.48 3.30 3.47
CA GLU A 94 -10.19 2.73 4.80
C GLU A 94 -11.04 1.49 5.11
N GLU A 95 -12.33 1.48 4.78
CA GLU A 95 -13.18 0.27 4.94
C GLU A 95 -12.62 -0.92 4.14
N MET A 96 -12.14 -0.67 2.91
CA MET A 96 -11.52 -1.69 2.08
C MET A 96 -10.18 -2.17 2.65
N ALA A 97 -9.32 -1.25 3.07
CA ALA A 97 -8.04 -1.56 3.69
C ALA A 97 -8.21 -2.40 4.97
N ASN A 98 -9.17 -2.03 5.82
CA ASN A 98 -9.50 -2.78 7.03
C ASN A 98 -10.01 -4.19 6.73
N TRP A 99 -10.84 -4.33 5.68
CA TRP A 99 -11.29 -5.64 5.22
C TRP A 99 -10.13 -6.53 4.75
N LEU A 100 -9.19 -5.98 3.96
CA LEU A 100 -7.98 -6.70 3.54
C LEU A 100 -7.11 -7.07 4.75
N ARG A 101 -6.96 -6.17 5.72
CA ARG A 101 -6.19 -6.41 6.94
C ARG A 101 -6.77 -7.52 7.80
N TYR A 102 -8.10 -7.59 7.93
CA TYR A 102 -8.78 -8.62 8.71
C TYR A 102 -8.69 -10.00 8.05
N LEU A 103 -8.97 -10.08 6.75
CA LEU A 103 -8.96 -11.36 6.04
C LEU A 103 -7.58 -11.88 5.70
N LYS A 104 -6.57 -10.99 5.63
CA LYS A 104 -5.20 -11.28 5.20
C LYS A 104 -5.13 -12.09 3.89
N PRO A 105 -5.93 -11.77 2.85
CA PRO A 105 -5.96 -12.56 1.63
C PRO A 105 -4.61 -12.50 0.90
N PHE A 106 -3.84 -11.43 1.07
CA PHE A 106 -2.53 -11.22 0.45
C PHE A 106 -1.37 -11.41 1.45
N GLY A 107 -1.60 -12.06 2.60
CA GLY A 107 -0.56 -12.33 3.58
C GLY A 107 -0.28 -11.18 4.54
N ASN A 108 1.01 -10.97 4.86
CA ASN A 108 1.44 -10.00 5.87
C ASN A 108 1.39 -8.57 5.33
N ILE A 109 1.23 -7.62 6.25
CA ILE A 109 1.21 -6.20 5.96
C ILE A 109 2.55 -5.63 6.36
N ILE A 110 3.16 -4.85 5.48
CA ILE A 110 4.28 -3.98 5.81
C ILE A 110 3.68 -2.62 6.14
N THR A 111 4.00 -2.07 7.32
CA THR A 111 3.50 -0.76 7.75
C THR A 111 4.64 0.23 7.95
N CYS A 112 4.37 1.52 7.78
CA CYS A 112 5.39 2.54 8.04
C CYS A 112 5.84 2.58 9.51
N GLN A 113 4.99 2.15 10.45
CA GLN A 113 5.34 2.03 11.86
C GLN A 113 6.40 0.96 12.15
N ASP A 114 6.60 0.01 11.22
CA ASP A 114 7.66 -1.00 11.34
C ASP A 114 9.06 -0.39 11.10
N PHE A 115 9.15 0.87 10.66
CA PHE A 115 10.40 1.53 10.28
C PHE A 115 10.66 2.80 11.10
N LYS A 116 11.94 3.05 11.40
CA LYS A 116 12.37 4.32 12.00
C LYS A 116 12.07 5.47 11.01
N THR A 117 11.69 6.64 11.53
CA THR A 117 11.49 7.81 10.65
C THR A 117 12.79 8.18 9.95
N GLN A 118 12.72 8.77 8.75
CA GLN A 118 13.91 9.22 8.03
C GLN A 118 14.75 10.18 8.86
N GLU A 119 14.12 11.02 9.68
CA GLU A 119 14.82 11.93 10.59
C GLU A 119 15.59 11.19 11.70
N THR A 120 15.01 10.12 12.25
CA THR A 120 15.69 9.25 13.20
C THR A 120 16.87 8.53 12.54
N ILE A 121 16.69 8.05 11.32
CA ILE A 121 17.73 7.39 10.52
C ILE A 121 18.88 8.38 10.23
N ASP A 122 18.57 9.61 9.83
CA ASP A 122 19.55 10.64 9.50
C ASP A 122 20.40 11.00 10.74
N LYS A 123 19.76 11.18 11.90
CA LYS A 123 20.45 11.42 13.18
C LYS A 123 21.36 10.26 13.59
N GLU A 124 20.90 9.03 13.41
CA GLU A 124 21.66 7.82 13.76
C GLU A 124 22.85 7.62 12.79
N ASN A 125 22.66 7.88 11.50
CA ASN A 125 23.70 7.87 10.48
C ASN A 125 24.77 8.94 10.72
N GLU A 126 24.37 10.15 11.13
CA GLU A 126 25.30 11.23 11.49
C GLU A 126 26.13 10.87 12.72
N LYS A 127 25.50 10.27 13.74
CA LYS A 127 26.20 9.76 14.94
C LYS A 127 27.24 8.69 14.57
N ILE A 128 26.85 7.73 13.74
CA ILE A 128 27.74 6.66 13.27
C ILE A 128 28.89 7.23 12.42
N LYS A 129 28.63 8.21 11.55
CA LYS A 129 29.67 8.88 10.76
C LYS A 129 30.69 9.56 11.67
N ASN A 130 30.23 10.29 12.68
CA ASN A 130 31.08 10.98 13.65
C ASN A 130 31.91 10.00 14.50
N GLU A 131 31.35 8.85 14.88
CA GLU A 131 32.09 7.77 15.56
C GLU A 131 33.14 7.13 14.65
N ASN A 132 32.81 6.90 13.38
CA ASN A 132 33.73 6.33 12.40
C ASN A 132 34.88 7.29 12.05
N GLU A 133 34.65 8.60 11.95
CA GLU A 133 35.71 9.60 11.77
C GLU A 133 36.67 9.61 12.97
N LYS A 134 36.15 9.50 14.20
CA LYS A 134 36.97 9.35 15.42
C LYS A 134 37.82 8.06 15.41
N ILE A 135 37.31 6.97 14.85
CA ILE A 135 38.05 5.71 14.69
C ILE A 135 39.11 5.83 13.58
N LYS A 136 38.82 6.53 12.49
CA LYS A 136 39.73 6.75 11.36
C LYS A 136 40.95 7.60 11.75
N ILE A 137 40.77 8.55 12.66
CA ILE A 137 41.85 9.35 13.26
C ILE A 137 42.75 8.51 14.19
N LYS A 138 42.35 7.29 14.55
CA LYS A 138 43.01 6.49 15.60
C LYS A 138 43.77 5.23 15.17
N ASN A 139 43.87 4.80 13.90
CA ASN A 139 44.87 3.79 13.40
C ASN A 139 44.57 3.29 11.96
N GLU A 140 45.56 3.32 11.06
CA GLU A 140 45.50 2.88 9.64
C GLU A 140 45.75 1.37 9.39
N ASN A 141 45.39 0.46 10.30
CA ASN A 141 45.70 -0.98 10.10
C ASN A 141 44.61 -1.76 9.33
N GLU A 142 45.01 -2.51 8.29
CA GLU A 142 44.16 -3.31 7.37
C GLU A 142 43.16 -4.27 8.04
N LYS A 143 43.44 -4.73 9.27
CA LYS A 143 42.52 -5.58 10.07
C LYS A 143 41.16 -4.91 10.32
N ASN A 144 41.09 -3.58 10.37
CA ASN A 144 39.84 -2.85 10.58
C ASN A 144 38.99 -2.75 9.31
N LYS A 145 39.60 -2.80 8.11
CA LYS A 145 38.89 -2.74 6.82
C LYS A 145 37.99 -3.97 6.59
N LYS A 146 38.43 -5.14 7.07
CA LYS A 146 37.63 -6.39 7.07
C LYS A 146 36.46 -6.36 8.08
N LYS A 147 36.60 -5.63 9.19
CA LYS A 147 35.57 -5.50 10.24
C LYS A 147 34.49 -4.43 9.91
N MET A 148 34.82 -3.49 9.01
CA MET A 148 33.92 -2.42 8.57
C MET A 148 32.80 -2.90 7.62
N LYS A 149 33.07 -3.90 6.78
CA LYS A 149 32.12 -4.38 5.75
C LYS A 149 30.82 -4.97 6.33
N PRO A 150 30.88 -5.84 7.36
CA PRO A 150 29.68 -6.37 8.03
C PRO A 150 28.92 -5.30 8.79
N LEU A 151 29.64 -4.37 9.45
CA LEU A 151 29.05 -3.27 10.19
C LEU A 151 28.26 -2.33 9.27
N LEU A 152 28.80 -2.00 8.10
CA LEU A 152 28.11 -1.21 7.07
C LEU A 152 26.86 -1.91 6.53
N ALA A 153 26.87 -3.23 6.37
CA ALA A 153 25.70 -3.99 5.96
C ALA A 153 24.62 -4.01 7.05
N GLU A 154 25.01 -4.16 8.32
CA GLU A 154 24.10 -4.11 9.46
C GLU A 154 23.50 -2.70 9.66
N ILE A 155 24.29 -1.64 9.45
CA ILE A 155 23.82 -0.25 9.46
C ILE A 155 22.85 0.00 8.31
N LYS A 156 23.14 -0.51 7.11
CA LYS A 156 22.26 -0.38 5.94
C LYS A 156 20.93 -1.09 6.17
N GLU A 157 20.96 -2.27 6.80
CA GLU A 157 19.74 -3.00 7.17
C GLU A 157 18.94 -2.26 8.25
N LYS A 158 19.62 -1.70 9.27
CA LYS A 158 18.98 -0.93 10.36
C LYS A 158 18.48 0.45 9.95
N SER A 159 18.93 0.98 8.81
CA SER A 159 18.54 2.28 8.25
C SER A 159 17.52 2.18 7.11
N LYS A 160 17.06 0.97 6.79
CA LYS A 160 16.02 0.75 5.79
C LYS A 160 14.76 1.47 6.23
N ASN A 161 14.24 2.35 5.38
CA ASN A 161 12.95 3.00 5.62
C ASN A 161 11.83 2.20 4.91
N PHE A 162 10.57 2.50 5.21
CA PHE A 162 9.41 1.84 4.60
C PHE A 162 9.46 1.83 3.06
N LYS A 163 9.99 2.90 2.48
CA LYS A 163 10.12 3.07 1.05
C LYS A 163 11.12 2.06 0.48
N ASP A 164 12.29 1.91 1.10
CA ASP A 164 13.30 0.94 0.68
C ASP A 164 12.78 -0.49 0.80
N GLU A 165 11.82 -0.72 1.70
CA GLU A 165 11.16 -2.03 1.86
C GLU A 165 10.22 -2.37 0.72
N ILE A 166 9.47 -1.39 0.20
CA ILE A 166 8.49 -1.63 -0.87
C ILE A 166 9.06 -1.39 -2.28
N ASP A 167 10.28 -0.86 -2.38
CA ASP A 167 10.95 -0.61 -3.64
C ASP A 167 11.13 -1.89 -4.46
N GLY A 168 10.81 -1.80 -5.75
CA GLY A 168 10.84 -2.94 -6.67
C GLY A 168 9.78 -4.02 -6.44
N LYS A 169 8.94 -3.89 -5.39
CA LYS A 169 7.84 -4.83 -5.11
C LYS A 169 6.57 -4.46 -5.87
N THR A 170 5.70 -5.45 -6.03
CA THR A 170 4.33 -5.27 -6.54
C THR A 170 3.34 -5.57 -5.42
N GLY A 171 2.19 -4.90 -5.41
CA GLY A 171 1.24 -5.10 -4.32
C GLY A 171 0.07 -4.13 -4.28
N ILE A 172 -0.65 -4.15 -3.17
CA ILE A 172 -1.69 -3.17 -2.87
C ILE A 172 -1.13 -2.22 -1.82
N ILE A 173 -1.38 -0.92 -1.98
CA ILE A 173 -0.99 0.10 -1.01
C ILE A 173 -2.22 0.87 -0.52
N PHE A 174 -2.29 1.10 0.78
CA PHE A 174 -3.23 1.98 1.42
C PHE A 174 -2.49 3.11 2.12
N ILE A 175 -2.98 4.33 1.95
CA ILE A 175 -2.43 5.55 2.56
C ILE A 175 -3.58 6.27 3.26
N LYS A 176 -3.53 6.31 4.59
CA LYS A 176 -4.47 7.06 5.41
C LYS A 176 -4.24 8.55 5.26
N ASP A 177 -5.32 9.34 5.30
CA ASP A 177 -5.25 10.81 5.25
C ASP A 177 -4.41 11.27 4.03
N PHE A 178 -4.78 10.87 2.82
CA PHE A 178 -4.03 11.20 1.60
C PHE A 178 -4.61 12.44 0.88
N TRP A 179 -5.91 12.38 0.58
CA TRP A 179 -6.69 13.42 -0.09
C TRP A 179 -7.14 14.50 0.89
N MET A 180 -6.96 15.74 0.45
CA MET A 180 -7.51 16.92 1.09
C MET A 180 -8.94 17.16 0.59
N ARG A 181 -9.90 17.33 1.49
CA ARG A 181 -11.25 17.82 1.15
C ARG A 181 -11.23 19.33 0.91
N SER A 182 -12.28 19.87 0.30
CA SER A 182 -12.36 21.30 -0.09
C SER A 182 -12.11 22.29 1.06
N ASN A 183 -12.35 21.87 2.31
CA ASN A 183 -12.21 22.70 3.51
C ASN A 183 -11.09 22.21 4.45
N GLU A 184 -10.17 21.38 3.96
CA GLU A 184 -9.04 20.85 4.73
C GLU A 184 -7.73 21.51 4.32
N SER A 185 -6.72 21.40 5.18
CA SER A 185 -5.35 21.80 4.89
C SER A 185 -4.44 20.59 4.74
N ASP A 186 -3.22 20.82 4.26
CA ASP A 186 -2.17 19.81 4.16
C ASP A 186 -1.92 19.04 5.48
N GLN A 187 -2.15 19.67 6.63
CA GLN A 187 -1.99 19.09 7.97
C GLN A 187 -3.25 18.36 8.48
N ASN A 188 -4.42 18.62 7.88
CA ASN A 188 -5.74 18.22 8.40
C ASN A 188 -6.53 17.36 7.40
N ARG A 189 -5.88 16.90 6.33
CA ARG A 189 -6.47 16.04 5.31
C ARG A 189 -7.06 14.76 5.93
N SER A 190 -8.21 14.29 5.44
CA SER A 190 -8.91 13.11 5.97
C SER A 190 -9.27 12.04 4.93
N GLY A 191 -9.06 12.29 3.64
CA GLY A 191 -9.48 11.34 2.62
C GLY A 191 -8.43 10.26 2.37
N ASP A 192 -8.77 8.98 2.53
CA ASP A 192 -7.77 7.91 2.31
C ASP A 192 -7.61 7.50 0.83
N HIS A 193 -6.50 6.82 0.54
CA HIS A 193 -6.21 6.29 -0.78
C HIS A 193 -5.88 4.80 -0.72
N ILE A 194 -6.39 4.04 -1.68
CA ILE A 194 -6.05 2.63 -1.89
C ILE A 194 -5.85 2.37 -3.38
N ASP A 195 -4.76 1.71 -3.75
CA ASP A 195 -4.38 1.50 -5.14
C ASP A 195 -3.43 0.29 -5.29
N LEU A 196 -3.17 -0.13 -6.52
CA LEU A 196 -2.14 -1.08 -6.91
C LEU A 196 -0.80 -0.38 -7.10
N TRP A 197 0.24 -0.96 -6.53
CA TRP A 197 1.63 -0.54 -6.59
C TRP A 197 2.44 -1.50 -7.46
N ASN A 198 3.10 -0.97 -8.49
CA ASN A 198 3.96 -1.72 -9.41
C ASN A 198 5.35 -1.10 -9.43
N LYS A 199 6.20 -1.59 -8.52
CA LYS A 199 7.62 -1.23 -8.35
C LYS A 199 7.81 0.22 -7.93
N ASP A 200 7.57 1.14 -8.84
CA ASP A 200 7.73 2.58 -8.71
C ASP A 200 6.46 3.37 -9.10
N LYS A 201 5.39 2.68 -9.52
CA LYS A 201 4.19 3.29 -10.14
C LYS A 201 2.88 2.84 -9.50
N LEU A 202 1.92 3.76 -9.44
CA LEU A 202 0.52 3.48 -9.07
C LEU A 202 -0.38 3.37 -10.31
N THR A 203 -1.48 2.59 -10.26
CA THR A 203 -2.45 2.56 -11.36
C THR A 203 -3.31 3.82 -11.46
N ALA A 204 -3.35 4.69 -10.45
CA ALA A 204 -3.96 6.02 -10.55
C ALA A 204 -3.33 6.95 -11.61
N SER A 205 -2.32 6.53 -12.36
CA SER A 205 -1.57 7.36 -13.32
C SER A 205 -2.29 7.75 -14.63
N SER A 206 -3.63 7.89 -14.66
CA SER A 206 -4.29 8.51 -15.81
C SER A 206 -5.41 9.48 -15.40
N MET A 207 -5.13 10.76 -15.62
CA MET A 207 -6.07 11.90 -15.79
C MET A 207 -6.62 12.65 -14.58
N ILE A 208 -6.79 12.08 -13.38
CA ILE A 208 -7.10 12.89 -12.16
C ILE A 208 -5.83 13.28 -11.39
N MET A 209 -4.76 12.52 -11.59
CA MET A 209 -3.46 12.75 -10.94
C MET A 209 -2.60 13.80 -11.63
N HIS A 210 -2.76 14.06 -12.92
CA HIS A 210 -1.80 14.90 -13.65
C HIS A 210 -1.90 16.40 -13.30
N GLU A 211 -3.05 16.86 -12.80
CA GLU A 211 -3.26 18.27 -12.40
C GLU A 211 -3.14 18.50 -10.88
N PHE A 212 -3.53 17.54 -10.04
CA PHE A 212 -3.42 17.65 -8.57
C PHE A 212 -2.17 16.99 -7.98
N LEU A 213 -1.56 16.05 -8.70
CA LEU A 213 -0.43 15.22 -8.28
C LEU A 213 0.60 15.17 -9.39
N GLY A 214 1.15 16.34 -9.74
CA GLY A 214 2.34 16.45 -10.57
C GLY A 214 3.41 15.51 -10.04
N PHE A 215 3.45 14.30 -10.59
CA PHE A 215 4.18 13.15 -10.07
C PHE A 215 3.70 12.76 -8.64
N ILE A 216 3.41 11.50 -8.35
CA ILE A 216 3.93 10.97 -7.07
C ILE A 216 5.32 10.52 -7.45
N PRO A 217 6.39 11.32 -7.28
CA PRO A 217 7.69 10.71 -7.18
C PRO A 217 7.63 9.82 -5.94
N PHE A 218 8.52 8.85 -5.90
CA PHE A 218 9.07 8.24 -4.69
C PHE A 218 9.15 9.20 -3.45
N THR A 219 9.17 10.53 -3.63
CA THR A 219 9.08 11.59 -2.60
C THR A 219 7.71 11.76 -1.94
N GLY A 220 6.59 11.50 -2.63
CA GLY A 220 5.23 11.65 -2.09
C GLY A 220 4.97 10.62 -1.00
N VAL A 221 5.20 9.33 -1.26
CA VAL A 221 5.09 8.26 -0.26
C VAL A 221 5.97 8.54 0.96
N THR A 222 7.18 9.08 0.78
CA THR A 222 8.03 9.49 1.93
C THR A 222 7.50 10.71 2.69
N ARG A 223 6.87 11.68 2.00
CA ARG A 223 6.25 12.84 2.65
C ARG A 223 5.05 12.41 3.50
N TYR A 224 4.26 11.45 3.02
CA TYR A 224 3.09 10.92 3.74
C TYR A 224 3.49 9.93 4.84
N SER A 225 4.50 9.09 4.61
CA SER A 225 4.99 8.11 5.60
C SER A 225 5.57 8.76 6.85
N LYS A 226 6.00 10.03 6.83
CA LYS A 226 6.65 10.65 7.99
C LYS A 226 5.73 10.78 9.21
N ASN A 227 4.41 10.86 9.03
CA ASN A 227 3.46 11.06 10.15
C ASN A 227 2.12 10.31 9.99
N LYS A 228 1.94 9.51 8.93
CA LYS A 228 0.64 8.90 8.58
C LYS A 228 0.75 7.40 8.38
N GLU A 229 -0.36 6.72 8.57
CA GLU A 229 -0.49 5.27 8.49
C GLU A 229 -0.51 4.80 7.03
N VAL A 230 0.50 4.02 6.64
CA VAL A 230 0.64 3.42 5.31
C VAL A 230 0.72 1.91 5.47
N TRP A 231 -0.09 1.19 4.70
CA TRP A 231 -0.10 -0.28 4.69
C TRP A 231 0.21 -0.78 3.29
N PHE A 232 1.07 -1.79 3.18
CA PHE A 232 1.42 -2.43 1.94
C PHE A 232 1.25 -3.94 2.03
N TRP A 233 0.54 -4.51 1.07
CA TRP A 233 0.39 -5.96 0.88
C TRP A 233 1.16 -6.37 -0.37
N GLU A 234 2.28 -7.05 -0.18
CA GLU A 234 3.10 -7.58 -1.26
C GLU A 234 2.35 -8.69 -2.03
N MET A 235 2.41 -8.63 -3.36
CA MET A 235 1.81 -9.61 -4.26
C MET A 235 2.83 -10.04 -5.31
N ASN A 236 2.90 -11.36 -5.54
CA ASN A 236 3.77 -12.01 -6.53
C ASN A 236 3.00 -12.49 -7.75
#